data_AF-A0A6N8B412-F1
#
_entry.id   AF-A0A6N8B412-F1
#
_cell.length_a   1.000
_cell.length_b   1.000
_cell.length_c   1.000
_cell.angle_alpha   90.00
_cell.angle_beta   90.00
_cell.angle_gamma   90.00
#
_symmetry.space_group_name_H-M   'P 1'
#
loop_
_entity.id
_entity.type
_entity.pdbx_description
1 polymer ?
#
loop_
_entity_poly.entity_id
_entity_poly.type
_entity_poly.pdbx_seq_one_letter_code
_entity_poly.pdbx_strand_id
1 'polypeptide(L)'
;MKLSGFFERIKSGAYEKLFDEDFMTIHTNSVTLREMFFKGGYQIKTVKDIGNIPDKELDRIVKENTDFETWEEMKKSAGQKYLKD
;
A
#
# COMPACT_ATOMS: atom_id res chain seq x y z
N MET A 1 20.20 22.08 2.08
CA MET A 1 18.90 21.53 1.63
C MET A 1 18.84 20.05 2.05
N LYS A 2 17.93 19.65 2.95
CA LYS A 2 17.82 18.23 3.36
C LYS A 2 17.10 17.45 2.25
N LEU A 3 17.87 16.72 1.45
CA LEU A 3 17.37 15.87 0.37
C LEU A 3 16.45 14.75 0.85
N SER A 4 16.54 14.36 2.14
CA SER A 4 15.73 13.29 2.72
C SER A 4 14.23 13.50 2.56
N GLY A 5 13.72 14.72 2.80
CA GLY A 5 12.28 15.01 2.72
C GLY A 5 11.73 15.05 1.30
N PHE A 6 12.57 15.37 0.30
CA PHE A 6 12.15 15.35 -1.11
C PHE A 6 11.93 13.93 -1.61
N PHE A 7 12.86 13.01 -1.30
CA PHE A 7 12.74 11.61 -1.67
C PHE A 7 11.57 10.92 -0.96
N GLU A 8 11.30 11.27 0.31
CA GLU A 8 10.13 10.79 1.04
C GLU A 8 8.82 11.21 0.36
N ARG A 9 8.74 12.46 -0.12
CA ARG A 9 7.55 12.97 -0.82
C ARG A 9 7.34 12.30 -2.19
N ILE A 10 8.42 12.02 -2.93
CA ILE A 10 8.35 11.26 -4.19
C ILE A 10 7.89 9.82 -3.94
N LYS A 11 8.38 9.16 -2.89
CA LYS A 11 7.94 7.80 -2.52
C LYS A 11 6.47 7.76 -2.11
N SER A 12 5.97 8.75 -1.35
CA SER A 12 4.55 8.84 -0.99
C SER A 12 3.66 8.99 -2.22
N GLY A 13 4.01 9.92 -3.11
CA GLY A 13 3.24 10.13 -4.34
C GLY A 13 3.24 8.93 -5.30
N ALA A 14 4.29 8.10 -5.29
CA ALA A 14 4.33 6.87 -6.09
C ALA A 14 3.35 5.81 -5.55
N TYR A 15 3.25 5.66 -4.23
CA TYR A 15 2.32 4.70 -3.63
C TYR A 15 0.86 5.14 -3.75
N GLU A 16 0.56 6.43 -3.60
CA GLU A 16 -0.79 6.96 -3.83
C GLU A 16 -1.26 6.76 -5.27
N LYS A 17 -0.32 6.72 -6.23
CA LYS A 17 -0.61 6.40 -7.64
C LYS A 17 -0.72 4.90 -7.92
N LEU A 18 0.12 4.08 -7.27
CA LEU A 18 0.08 2.62 -7.43
C LEU A 18 -1.19 2.03 -6.80
N PHE A 19 -1.56 2.56 -5.64
CA PHE A 19 -2.72 2.15 -4.85
C PHE A 19 -3.75 3.27 -4.85
N ASP A 20 -4.17 3.66 -6.04
CA ASP A 20 -5.24 4.65 -6.23
C ASP A 20 -6.60 4.10 -5.74
N GLU A 21 -7.58 5.00 -5.66
CA GLU A 21 -8.92 4.66 -5.17
C GLU A 21 -9.59 3.54 -5.98
N ASP A 22 -9.37 3.53 -7.30
CA ASP A 22 -9.91 2.49 -8.18
C ASP A 22 -9.32 1.12 -7.84
N PHE A 23 -7.98 1.02 -7.74
CA PHE A 23 -7.32 -0.22 -7.36
C PHE A 23 -7.77 -0.70 -5.98
N MET A 24 -7.82 0.21 -5.00
CA MET A 24 -8.22 -0.12 -3.64
C MET A 24 -9.66 -0.61 -3.56
N THR A 25 -10.59 0.01 -4.30
CA THR A 25 -12.01 -0.36 -4.31
C THR A 25 -12.25 -1.69 -5.03
N ILE A 26 -11.48 -2.00 -6.08
CA ILE A 26 -11.62 -3.25 -6.85
C ILE A 26 -11.10 -4.44 -6.05
N HIS A 27 -9.96 -4.29 -5.39
CA HIS A 27 -9.23 -5.41 -4.78
C HIS A 27 -9.37 -5.51 -3.26
N THR A 28 -9.94 -4.50 -2.61
CA THR A 28 -10.00 -4.44 -1.14
C THR A 28 -11.35 -3.96 -0.66
N ASN A 29 -11.67 -4.22 0.60
CA ASN A 29 -12.86 -3.66 1.26
C ASN A 29 -12.64 -2.24 1.82
N SER A 30 -11.69 -1.48 1.27
CA SER A 30 -11.27 -0.16 1.75
C SER A 30 -10.98 0.78 0.59
N VAL A 31 -11.13 2.09 0.80
CA VAL A 31 -10.92 3.10 -0.24
C VAL A 31 -9.46 3.55 -0.30
N THR A 32 -8.71 3.34 0.80
CA THR A 32 -7.32 3.76 0.91
C THR A 32 -6.45 2.72 1.60
N LEU A 33 -5.15 2.71 1.29
CA LEU A 33 -4.16 1.91 2.01
C LEU A 33 -4.24 2.15 3.52
N ARG A 34 -4.40 3.40 3.95
CA ARG A 34 -4.45 3.73 5.38
C ARG A 34 -5.61 3.04 6.08
N GLU A 35 -6.78 3.02 5.46
CA GLU A 35 -7.96 2.34 6.01
C GLU A 35 -7.74 0.82 6.06
N MET A 36 -7.17 0.22 5.00
CA MET A 36 -6.86 -1.21 4.96
C MET A 36 -5.92 -1.60 6.11
N PHE A 37 -4.82 -0.86 6.29
CA PHE A 37 -3.87 -1.11 7.38
C PHE A 37 -4.48 -0.87 8.76
N PHE A 38 -5.36 0.13 8.91
CA PHE A 38 -6.06 0.38 10.15
C PHE A 38 -6.96 -0.79 10.55
N LYS A 39 -7.71 -1.37 9.60
CA LYS A 39 -8.50 -2.60 9.82
C LYS A 39 -7.62 -3.80 10.19
N GLY A 40 -6.40 -3.87 9.63
CA GLY A 40 -5.37 -4.84 9.97
C GLY A 40 -4.68 -4.63 11.33
N GLY A 41 -5.04 -3.59 12.10
CA GLY A 41 -4.48 -3.28 13.41
C GLY A 41 -3.26 -2.35 13.40
N TYR A 42 -2.91 -1.77 12.24
CA TYR A 42 -1.74 -0.91 12.08
C TYR A 42 -2.13 0.52 11.71
N GLN A 43 -1.76 1.47 12.56
CA GLN A 43 -1.94 2.88 12.25
C GLN A 43 -0.71 3.42 11.48
N ILE A 44 -0.81 3.42 10.15
CA ILE A 44 0.20 4.03 9.29
C ILE A 44 -0.08 5.53 9.06
N LYS A 45 0.94 6.37 9.18
CA LYS A 45 0.89 7.80 8.86
C LYS A 45 1.59 8.10 7.53
N THR A 46 2.57 7.28 7.17
CA THR A 46 3.37 7.40 5.96
C THR A 46 3.62 6.01 5.36
N VAL A 47 3.97 5.99 4.08
CA VAL A 47 4.47 4.77 3.40
C VAL A 47 5.68 4.14 4.07
N LYS A 48 6.51 4.92 4.76
CA LYS A 48 7.67 4.40 5.48
C LYS A 48 7.25 3.52 6.67
N ASP A 49 6.08 3.80 7.25
CA ASP A 49 5.57 3.00 8.37
C ASP A 49 5.25 1.57 7.91
N ILE A 50 4.81 1.39 6.66
CA ILE A 50 4.58 0.08 6.05
C ILE A 50 5.89 -0.74 6.02
N GLY A 51 7.01 -0.10 5.70
CA GLY A 51 8.32 -0.75 5.67
C GLY A 51 8.87 -1.18 7.05
N ASN A 52 8.23 -0.76 8.14
CA ASN A 52 8.56 -1.22 9.49
C ASN A 52 7.66 -2.38 9.96
N ILE A 53 6.64 -2.75 9.18
CA ILE A 53 5.75 -3.87 9.48
C ILE A 53 6.45 -5.16 9.01
N PRO A 54 6.51 -6.22 9.85
CA PRO A 54 7.07 -7.50 9.42
C PRO A 54 6.34 -8.08 8.20
N ASP A 55 7.07 -8.69 7.27
CA ASP A 55 6.49 -9.27 6.04
C ASP A 55 5.32 -10.22 6.30
N LYS A 56 5.43 -11.07 7.33
CA LYS A 56 4.34 -11.99 7.72
C LYS A 56 3.06 -11.27 8.14
N GLU A 57 3.21 -10.10 8.76
CA GLU A 57 2.07 -9.28 9.16
C GLU A 57 1.48 -8.52 7.96
N LEU A 58 2.34 -8.08 7.03
CA LEU A 58 1.90 -7.53 5.76
C LEU A 58 1.06 -8.55 4.98
N ASP A 59 1.57 -9.78 4.84
CA ASP A 59 0.86 -10.87 4.16
C ASP A 59 -0.46 -11.22 4.87
N ARG A 60 -0.49 -11.23 6.21
CA ARG A 60 -1.72 -11.44 6.97
C ARG A 60 -2.77 -10.37 6.64
N ILE A 61 -2.41 -9.09 6.72
CA ILE A 61 -3.34 -7.98 6.45
C ILE A 61 -3.89 -8.08 5.03
N VAL A 62 -3.03 -8.36 4.06
CA VAL A 62 -3.40 -8.49 2.65
C VAL A 62 -4.39 -9.64 2.46
N LYS A 63 -4.07 -10.82 2.99
CA LYS A 63 -4.93 -11.99 2.90
C LYS A 63 -6.29 -11.79 3.57
N GLU A 64 -6.35 -11.01 4.65
CA GLU A 64 -7.59 -10.75 5.38
C GLU A 64 -8.47 -9.66 4.75
N ASN A 65 -7.88 -8.74 3.98
CA ASN A 65 -8.58 -7.53 3.52
C ASN A 65 -8.67 -7.37 2.00
N THR A 66 -8.05 -8.27 1.24
CA THR A 66 -7.94 -8.20 -0.22
C THR A 66 -8.16 -9.57 -0.88
N ASP A 67 -8.13 -9.60 -2.20
CA ASP A 67 -8.17 -10.81 -3.03
C ASP A 67 -6.79 -11.44 -3.30
N PHE A 68 -5.71 -10.91 -2.71
CA PHE A 68 -4.35 -11.42 -2.86
C PHE A 68 -3.88 -12.24 -1.65
N GLU A 69 -2.90 -13.13 -1.87
CA GLU A 69 -2.34 -13.96 -0.79
C GLU A 69 -1.16 -13.29 -0.07
N THR A 70 -0.44 -12.39 -0.75
CA THR A 70 0.78 -11.76 -0.22
C THR A 70 0.90 -10.30 -0.59
N TRP A 71 1.61 -9.53 0.22
CA TRP A 71 1.88 -8.12 -0.05
C TRP A 71 2.67 -7.89 -1.33
N GLU A 72 3.59 -8.80 -1.67
CA GLU A 72 4.32 -8.74 -2.93
C GLU A 72 3.41 -8.94 -4.14
N GLU A 73 2.44 -9.86 -4.06
CA GLU A 73 1.47 -10.09 -5.12
C GLU A 73 0.59 -8.85 -5.34
N MET A 74 0.06 -8.26 -4.26
CA MET A 74 -0.72 -7.04 -4.32
C MET A 74 0.06 -5.88 -4.96
N LYS A 75 1.32 -5.66 -4.53
CA LYS A 75 2.21 -4.65 -5.13
C LYS A 75 2.46 -4.90 -6.62
N LYS A 76 2.64 -6.16 -7.02
CA LYS A 76 2.86 -6.53 -8.41
C LYS A 76 1.62 -6.24 -9.25
N SER A 77 0.43 -6.55 -8.75
CA SER A 77 -0.84 -6.24 -9.42
C SER A 77 -1.03 -4.73 -9.59
N ALA A 78 -0.83 -3.95 -8.53
CA ALA A 78 -0.88 -2.49 -8.55
C ALA A 78 0.10 -1.90 -9.59
N GLY A 79 1.33 -2.40 -9.61
CA GLY A 79 2.33 -2.01 -10.62
C GLY A 79 1.92 -2.35 -12.05
N GLN A 80 1.26 -3.49 -12.26
CA GLN A 80 0.75 -3.87 -13.58
C GLN A 80 -0.43 -3.01 -14.04
N LYS A 81 -1.32 -2.58 -13.14
CA LYS A 81 -2.37 -1.59 -13.45
C LYS A 81 -1.72 -0.26 -13.86
N TYR A 82 -0.82 0.25 -13.04
CA TYR A 82 -0.18 1.55 -13.25
C TYR A 82 0.57 1.67 -14.58
N LEU A 83 1.14 0.57 -15.10
CA LEU A 83 1.82 0.55 -16.41
C LEU A 83 0.86 0.49 -17.61
N LYS A 84 -0.42 0.18 -17.39
CA LYS A 84 -1.46 0.08 -18.43
C LYS A 84 -2.30 1.34 -18.57
N ASP A 85 -2.25 2.24 -17.59
CA ASP A 85 -2.86 3.57 -17.59
C ASP A 85 -1.96 4.60 -18.30
#